data_AF-A0A850YVF8-F1
#
_entry.id   AF-A0A850YVF8-F1
#
_cell.length_a   1.000
_cell.length_b   1.000
_cell.length_c   1.000
_cell.angle_alpha   90.00
_cell.angle_beta   90.00
_cell.angle_gamma   90.00
#
_symmetry.space_group_name_H-M   'P 1'
#
loop_
_entity.id
_entity.type
_entity.pdbx_description
1 polymer ?
#
loop_
_entity_poly.entity_id
_entity_poly.type
_entity_poly.pdbx_seq_one_letter_code
_entity_poly.pdbx_strand_id
1 'polypeptide(L)' 'TNSRAFTAKTSCVRRRYREFSWLRRQLQRNAGLVPVPELPGKSGIFLGSTDEFIERRRQGLQHFLER' A
#
# COMPACT_ATOMS: atom_id res chain seq x y z
N THR A 1 -0.95 -11.86 -12.33
CA THR A 1 0.42 -12.38 -12.18
C THR A 1 0.47 -13.83 -12.63
N ASN A 2 1.59 -14.28 -13.20
CA ASN A 2 1.88 -15.69 -13.52
C ASN A 2 2.85 -16.34 -12.50
N SER A 3 3.27 -15.60 -11.47
CA SER A 3 4.15 -16.10 -10.41
C SER A 3 3.44 -17.15 -9.56
N ARG A 4 4.18 -18.20 -9.17
CA ARG A 4 3.73 -19.26 -8.24
C ARG A 4 3.54 -18.78 -6.80
N ALA A 5 4.01 -17.57 -6.46
CA ALA A 5 3.82 -16.99 -5.13
C ALA A 5 2.34 -16.62 -4.85
N PHE A 6 1.49 -16.55 -5.88
CA PHE A 6 0.09 -16.17 -5.76
C PHE A 6 -0.83 -17.35 -6.04
N THR A 7 -1.90 -17.47 -5.25
CA THR A 7 -2.92 -18.53 -5.41
C THR A 7 -3.85 -18.30 -6.60
N ALA A 8 -4.04 -17.05 -7.02
CA ALA A 8 -4.89 -16.68 -8.15
C ALA A 8 -4.10 -15.88 -9.20
N LYS A 9 -4.37 -16.13 -10.48
CA LYS A 9 -3.75 -15.41 -11.61
C LYS A 9 -4.18 -13.94 -11.65
N THR A 10 -5.42 -13.66 -11.27
CA THR A 10 -6.01 -12.32 -11.20
C THR A 10 -6.85 -12.22 -9.94
N SER A 11 -6.84 -11.05 -9.31
CA SER A 11 -7.71 -10.73 -8.17
C SER A 11 -7.97 -9.23 -8.13
N CYS A 12 -9.15 -8.84 -7.64
CA CYS A 12 -9.52 -7.44 -7.42
C CYS A 12 -10.18 -7.32 -6.06
N VAL A 13 -9.69 -6.42 -5.23
CA VAL A 13 -10.18 -6.21 -3.86
C VAL A 13 -10.21 -4.72 -3.53
N ARG A 14 -11.14 -4.33 -2.65
CA ARG A 14 -11.20 -2.97 -2.09
C ARG A 14 -10.67 -3.00 -0.66
N ARG A 15 -9.68 -2.16 -0.37
CA ARG A 15 -9.06 -2.01 0.95
C ARG A 15 -8.88 -0.54 1.28
N ARG A 16 -9.12 -0.17 2.53
CA ARG A 16 -8.95 1.21 3.03
C ARG A 16 -7.50 1.42 3.46
N TYR A 17 -7.05 2.67 3.48
CA TYR A 17 -5.69 3.05 3.90
C TYR A 17 -5.25 2.42 5.24
N ARG A 18 -6.16 2.33 6.24
CA ARG A 18 -5.85 1.73 7.55
C ARG A 18 -5.47 0.24 7.47
N GLU A 19 -5.97 -0.48 6.48
CA GLU A 19 -5.64 -1.89 6.25
C GLU A 19 -4.21 -2.01 5.70
N PHE A 20 -3.76 -1.07 4.86
CA PHE A 20 -2.35 -0.98 4.44
C PHE A 20 -1.43 -0.65 5.61
N SER A 21 -1.85 0.24 6.52
CA SER A 21 -1.11 0.51 7.76
C SER A 21 -0.94 -0.75 8.62
N TRP A 22 -1.98 -1.59 8.68
CA TRP A 22 -1.89 -2.89 9.34
C TRP A 22 -0.94 -3.84 8.59
N LEU A 23 -1.06 -3.93 7.26
CA LEU A 23 -0.21 -4.78 6.43
C LEU A 23 1.26 -4.44 6.61
N ARG A 24 1.64 -3.15 6.54
CA ARG A 24 3.02 -2.71 6.76
C ARG A 24 3.54 -3.16 8.12
N ARG A 25 2.76 -3.02 9.20
CA ARG A 25 3.17 -3.49 10.54
C ARG A 25 3.37 -5.00 10.58
N GLN A 26 2.52 -5.76 9.90
CA GLN A 26 2.71 -7.22 9.81
C GLN A 26 3.98 -7.57 9.02
N LEU A 27 4.22 -6.93 7.88
CA LEU A 27 5.45 -7.15 7.12
C LEU A 27 6.69 -6.81 7.96
N GLN A 28 6.70 -5.68 8.67
CA GLN A 28 7.85 -5.29 9.50
C GLN A 28 8.16 -6.30 10.60
N ARG A 29 7.13 -6.95 11.16
CA ARG A 29 7.31 -7.99 12.18
C ARG A 29 7.88 -9.30 11.62
N ASN A 30 7.65 -9.57 10.34
CA ASN A 30 7.95 -10.87 9.72
C ASN A 30 9.10 -10.82 8.69
N ALA A 31 9.54 -9.63 8.26
CA ALA A 31 10.53 -9.44 7.19
C ALA A 31 11.99 -9.56 7.65
N GLY A 32 12.24 -9.76 8.94
CA GLY A 32 13.60 -9.82 9.50
C GLY A 32 14.37 -8.52 9.24
N LEU A 33 15.48 -8.59 8.52
CA LEU A 33 16.32 -7.44 8.15
C LEU A 33 15.90 -6.74 6.85
N VAL A 34 14.88 -7.25 6.14
CA VAL A 34 14.45 -6.66 4.88
C VAL A 34 13.65 -5.38 5.16
N PRO A 35 14.05 -4.23 4.60
CA PRO A 35 13.34 -2.97 4.82
C PRO A 35 11.97 -3.00 4.16
N VAL A 36 10.92 -2.73 4.94
CA VAL A 36 9.56 -2.63 4.41
C VAL A 36 9.29 -1.23 3.87
N PRO A 37 8.75 -1.09 2.64
CA PRO A 37 8.47 0.21 2.05
C PRO A 37 7.59 1.11 2.94
N GLU A 38 7.75 2.42 2.78
CA GLU A 38 6.93 3.41 3.49
C GLU A 38 5.55 3.54 2.85
N LEU A 39 4.56 3.89 3.67
CA LEU A 39 3.23 4.25 3.17
C LEU A 39 3.16 5.75 2.87
N PRO A 40 2.33 6.18 1.90
CA PRO A 40 2.07 7.60 1.72
C PRO A 40 1.52 8.18 3.02
N GLY A 41 1.95 9.41 3.36
CA GLY A 41 1.65 10.04 4.64
C GLY A 41 0.16 10.04 5.01
N LYS A 42 -0.13 9.93 6.32
CA LYS A 42 -1.47 10.21 6.85
C LYS A 42 -1.75 11.69 6.60
N SER A 43 -2.95 12.01 6.10
CA SER A 43 -3.38 13.35 5.70
C SER A 43 -3.13 14.39 6.80
N GLY A 44 -1.93 14.98 6.83
CA GLY A 44 -1.57 16.03 7.78
C GLY A 44 -1.80 17.42 7.21
N ILE A 45 -1.75 17.55 5.88
CA ILE A 45 -1.86 18.84 5.20
C ILE A 45 -2.59 18.59 3.88
N PHE A 46 -3.88 18.92 3.82
CA PHE A 46 -4.67 18.90 2.58
C PHE A 46 -4.26 20.12 1.75
N LEU A 47 -3.14 20.03 1.04
CA LEU A 47 -2.83 20.92 -0.08
C LEU A 47 -3.40 20.27 -1.34
N GLY A 48 -4.52 20.77 -1.84
CA GLY A 48 -5.15 20.30 -3.08
C GLY A 48 -6.61 19.88 -2.94
N SER A 49 -7.24 19.54 -4.07
CA SER A 49 -8.62 19.02 -4.11
C SER A 49 -8.70 17.62 -3.50
N THR A 50 -9.91 17.19 -3.09
CA THR A 50 -10.13 15.83 -2.57
C THR A 50 -9.73 14.75 -3.57
N ASP A 51 -9.93 14.98 -4.86
CA ASP A 51 -9.62 14.01 -5.92
C ASP A 51 -8.11 13.87 -6.13
N GLU A 52 -7.39 14.99 -6.17
CA GLU A 52 -5.92 15.00 -6.25
C GLU A 52 -5.30 14.28 -5.04
N PHE A 53 -5.87 14.53 -3.86
CA PHE A 53 -5.47 13.85 -2.64
C PHE A 53 -5.69 12.33 -2.72
N ILE A 54 -6.85 11.89 -3.20
CA ILE A 54 -7.18 10.46 -3.36
C ILE A 54 -6.25 9.81 -4.38
N GLU A 55 -6.00 10.46 -5.52
CA GLU A 55 -5.15 9.91 -6.57
C GLU A 55 -3.69 9.82 -6.14
N ARG A 56 -3.14 10.86 -5.50
CA ARG A 56 -1.78 10.83 -4.94
C ARG A 56 -1.63 9.71 -3.89
N ARG A 57 -2.66 9.51 -3.04
CA ARG A 57 -2.67 8.39 -2.10
C ARG A 57 -2.72 7.05 -2.85
N ARG A 58 -3.56 6.90 -3.87
CA ARG A 58 -3.68 5.67 -4.67
C ARG A 58 -2.33 5.29 -5.29
N GLN A 59 -1.63 6.25 -5.88
CA GLN A 59 -0.29 6.06 -6.46
C GLN A 59 0.74 5.63 -5.40
N GLY A 60 0.74 6.28 -4.22
CA GLY A 60 1.63 5.87 -3.13
C GLY A 60 1.33 4.47 -2.60
N LEU A 61 0.06 4.06 -2.56
CA LEU A 61 -0.32 2.69 -2.18
C LEU A 61 0.08 1.66 -3.25
N GLN A 62 0.01 2.03 -4.53
CA GLN A 62 0.50 1.19 -5.63
C GLN A 62 2.01 1.00 -5.52
N HIS A 63 2.77 2.09 -5.34
CA HIS A 63 4.22 2.02 -5.18
C HIS A 63 4.65 1.16 -3.98
N PHE A 64 3.92 1.23 -2.88
CA PHE A 64 4.15 0.40 -1.70
C PHE A 64 4.01 -1.11 -1.98
N LEU A 65 3.13 -1.53 -2.89
CA LEU A 65 2.89 -2.93 -3.23
C LEU A 65 3.82 -3.48 -4.33
N GLU A 66 4.34 -2.61 -5.19
CA GLU A 66 5.21 -2.98 -6.32
C GLU A 66 6.69 -3.10 -5.93
N ARG A 67 7.08 -2.60 -4.75
CA ARG A 67 8.42 -2.75 -4.16
C ARG A 67 8.54 -4.02 -3.35
#